data_AF-A0A2T4DBB9-F1
#
_entry.id   AF-A0A2T4DBB9-F1
#
_cell.length_a   1.000
_cell.length_b   1.000
_cell.length_c   1.000
_cell.angle_alpha   90.00
_cell.angle_beta   90.00
_cell.angle_gamma   90.00
#
_symmetry.space_group_name_H-M   'P 1'
#
loop_
_entity.id
_entity.type
_entity.pdbx_description
1 polymer ?
#
loop_
_entity_poly.entity_id
_entity_poly.type
_entity_poly.pdbx_seq_one_letter_code
_entity_poly.pdbx_strand_id
1 'polypeptide(L)'
;MYGEFDFVFDIDDYRFIFFNSNSREYNFAGKVPDLEWLERQLEETPADKKIFLVSHVPPFSSDFDSSLEEDYTQLVAGNPSVLASLHGHEHSFNNIVEKGVRYFITASVTNRGYALFRVSANALDVQQIRY
;
A
#
# COMPACT_ATOMS: atom_id res chain seq x y z
N MET A 1 17.01 -5.38 7.89
CA MET A 1 16.60 -5.16 6.47
C MET A 1 17.76 -4.50 5.75
N TYR A 2 17.89 -4.72 4.43
CA TYR A 2 18.91 -4.09 3.58
C TYR A 2 18.23 -3.21 2.53
N GLY A 3 18.85 -2.09 2.16
CA GLY A 3 18.30 -1.12 1.19
C GLY A 3 17.55 0.03 1.84
N GLU A 4 17.06 0.94 1.01
CA GLU A 4 16.18 2.02 1.44
C GLU A 4 14.81 1.46 1.87
N PHE A 5 14.24 2.04 2.92
CA PHE A 5 12.92 1.63 3.41
C PHE A 5 11.78 2.13 2.52
N ASP A 6 11.99 3.29 1.91
CA ASP A 6 11.04 3.95 1.03
C ASP A 6 11.70 4.09 -0.35
N PHE A 7 11.04 3.62 -1.41
CA PHE A 7 11.58 3.68 -2.77
C PHE A 7 10.48 3.57 -3.82
N VAL A 8 10.80 4.02 -5.04
CA VAL A 8 9.89 4.02 -6.18
C VAL A 8 10.56 3.34 -7.37
N PHE A 9 9.78 2.58 -8.13
CA PHE A 9 10.17 2.17 -9.47
C PHE A 9 8.96 2.11 -10.41
N ASP A 10 9.27 2.16 -11.69
CA ASP A 10 8.28 2.16 -12.76
C ASP A 10 8.39 0.86 -13.60
N ILE A 11 7.24 0.31 -13.99
CA ILE A 11 7.12 -0.77 -14.98
C ILE A 11 6.01 -0.38 -15.93
N ASP A 12 6.34 -0.16 -17.21
CA ASP A 12 5.40 0.31 -18.23
C ASP A 12 4.59 1.53 -17.74
N ASP A 13 3.26 1.45 -17.80
CA ASP A 13 2.32 2.49 -17.37
C ASP A 13 2.07 2.51 -15.85
N TYR A 14 2.82 1.71 -15.08
CA TYR A 14 2.63 1.57 -13.64
C TYR A 14 3.82 2.12 -12.86
N ARG A 15 3.50 2.71 -11.71
CA ARG A 15 4.43 3.10 -10.67
C ARG A 15 4.14 2.32 -9.41
N PHE A 16 5.20 1.77 -8.82
CA PHE A 16 5.13 1.12 -7.52
C PHE A 16 5.86 2.00 -6.50
N ILE A 17 5.14 2.38 -5.45
CA ILE A 17 5.67 3.18 -4.35
C ILE A 17 5.71 2.29 -3.12
N PHE A 18 6.92 1.89 -2.74
CA PHE A 18 7.18 1.13 -1.53
C PHE A 18 7.47 2.10 -0.40
N PHE A 19 6.84 1.89 0.75
CA PHE A 19 7.04 2.73 1.91
C PHE A 19 7.00 1.93 3.21
N ASN A 20 7.71 2.43 4.21
CA ASN A 20 7.75 1.89 5.55
C ASN A 20 6.46 2.24 6.29
N SER A 21 5.74 1.21 6.76
CA SER A 21 4.56 1.36 7.61
C SER A 21 4.72 0.69 8.98
N ASN A 22 5.94 0.31 9.38
CA ASN A 22 6.19 -0.41 10.63
C ASN A 22 6.21 0.51 11.86
N SER A 23 5.11 1.24 12.10
CA SER A 23 5.02 2.30 13.12
C SER A 23 5.36 1.82 14.53
N ARG A 24 4.99 0.57 14.88
CA ARG A 24 5.34 -0.08 16.16
C ARG A 24 6.84 -0.04 16.46
N GLU A 25 7.70 -0.26 15.46
CA GLU A 25 9.16 -0.26 15.63
C GLU A 25 9.72 1.13 15.99
N TYR A 26 8.91 2.16 15.82
CA TYR A 26 9.22 3.56 16.11
C TYR A 26 8.35 4.12 17.25
N ASN A 27 7.72 3.25 18.04
CA ASN A 27 6.84 3.61 19.16
C ASN A 27 5.71 4.58 18.77
N PHE A 28 5.17 4.47 17.54
CA PHE A 28 4.05 5.32 17.07
C PHE A 28 4.37 6.83 17.21
N ALA A 29 5.53 7.24 16.71
CA ALA A 29 6.04 8.60 16.86
C ALA A 29 5.39 9.64 15.91
N GLY A 30 4.36 9.28 15.15
CA GLY A 30 3.72 10.15 14.16
C GLY A 30 4.59 10.45 12.94
N LYS A 31 5.56 9.58 12.61
CA LYS A 31 6.54 9.79 11.52
C LYS A 31 6.69 8.60 10.57
N VAL A 32 6.05 7.48 10.86
CA VAL A 32 6.10 6.27 10.05
C VAL A 32 4.67 5.80 9.86
N PRO A 33 4.13 5.81 8.63
CA PRO A 33 4.81 6.20 7.38
C PRO A 33 5.17 7.69 7.28
N ASP A 34 6.15 8.02 6.43
CA ASP A 34 6.50 9.40 6.08
C ASP A 34 5.48 9.92 5.05
N LEU A 35 4.44 10.61 5.53
CA LEU A 35 3.34 11.11 4.69
C LEU A 35 3.77 12.26 3.77
N GLU A 36 4.73 13.09 4.19
CA GLU A 36 5.26 14.17 3.36
C GLU A 36 6.04 13.59 2.17
N TRP A 37 6.85 12.54 2.41
CA TRP A 37 7.54 11.84 1.33
C TRP A 37 6.55 11.18 0.37
N LEU A 38 5.53 10.48 0.91
CA LEU A 38 4.50 9.83 0.12
C LEU A 38 3.72 10.83 -0.76
N GLU A 39 3.34 11.97 -0.21
CA GLU A 39 2.65 13.03 -0.95
C GLU A 39 3.48 13.51 -2.15
N ARG A 40 4.77 13.80 -1.94
CA ARG A 40 5.66 14.17 -3.05
C ARG A 40 5.74 13.07 -4.11
N GLN A 41 5.84 11.80 -3.73
CA GLN A 41 5.91 10.72 -4.72
C GLN A 41 4.61 10.57 -5.51
N LEU A 42 3.46 10.81 -4.88
CA LEU A 42 2.15 10.84 -5.54
C LEU A 42 2.05 12.03 -6.52
N GLU A 43 2.55 13.20 -6.15
CA GLU A 43 2.55 14.41 -7.00
C GLU A 43 3.55 14.34 -8.16
N GLU A 44 4.74 13.79 -7.93
CA GLU A 44 5.80 13.59 -8.94
C GLU A 44 5.48 12.45 -9.91
N THR A 45 4.39 11.72 -9.70
CA THR A 45 3.98 10.66 -10.61
C THR A 45 3.39 11.24 -11.90
N PRO A 46 3.93 10.89 -13.07
CA PRO A 46 3.35 11.25 -14.36
C PRO A 46 1.85 10.93 -14.45
N ALA A 47 1.05 11.86 -14.97
CA ALA A 47 -0.41 11.76 -14.99
C ALA A 47 -0.96 10.56 -15.79
N ASP A 48 -0.16 10.03 -16.73
CA ASP A 48 -0.45 8.84 -17.52
C ASP A 48 -0.20 7.53 -16.77
N LYS A 49 0.56 7.57 -15.66
CA LYS A 49 0.85 6.38 -14.85
C LYS A 49 -0.24 6.06 -13.84
N LYS A 50 -0.35 4.77 -13.54
CA LYS A 50 -1.18 4.21 -12.49
C LYS A 50 -0.33 3.75 -11.31
N ILE A 51 -0.80 3.99 -10.10
CA ILE A 51 -0.01 3.84 -8.88
C ILE A 51 -0.47 2.61 -8.08
N PHE A 52 0.50 1.79 -7.67
CA PHE A 52 0.36 0.83 -6.59
C PHE A 52 1.18 1.30 -5.40
N LEU A 53 0.51 1.45 -4.27
CA LEU A 53 1.18 1.66 -2.98
C LEU A 53 1.46 0.29 -2.36
N VAL A 54 2.65 0.10 -1.80
CA VAL A 54 3.06 -1.18 -1.22
C VAL A 54 3.73 -0.96 0.13
N SER A 55 3.25 -1.64 1.17
CA SER A 55 3.88 -1.62 2.49
C SER A 55 3.64 -2.90 3.27
N HIS A 56 4.21 -3.01 4.47
CA HIS A 56 4.04 -4.21 5.30
C HIS A 56 2.74 -4.17 6.11
N VAL A 57 2.63 -3.21 7.03
CA VAL A 57 1.48 -3.03 7.92
C VAL A 57 0.40 -2.20 7.19
N PRO A 58 -0.86 -2.66 7.14
CA PRO A 58 -1.97 -1.90 6.57
C PRO A 58 -2.40 -0.74 7.49
N PRO A 59 -3.01 0.33 6.95
CA PRO A 59 -3.35 1.53 7.73
C PRO A 59 -4.35 1.29 8.88
N PHE A 60 -5.15 0.23 8.80
CA PHE A 60 -6.19 -0.10 9.78
C PHE A 60 -5.70 -1.09 10.87
N SER A 61 -4.42 -1.43 10.85
CA SER A 61 -3.83 -2.35 11.83
C SER A 61 -3.52 -1.63 13.14
N SER A 62 -3.56 -2.36 14.27
CA SER A 62 -3.07 -1.84 15.55
C SER A 62 -1.57 -1.55 15.57
N ASP A 63 -0.83 -2.04 14.56
CA ASP A 63 0.61 -1.85 14.41
C ASP A 63 0.94 -0.64 13.53
N PHE A 64 -0.09 -0.01 12.95
CA PHE A 64 -0.01 1.26 12.25
C PHE A 64 -0.23 2.41 13.23
N ASP A 65 0.40 3.56 12.96
CA ASP A 65 0.18 4.75 13.76
C ASP A 65 -1.22 5.33 13.53
N SER A 66 -2.12 5.12 14.50
CA SER A 66 -3.49 5.61 14.41
C SER A 66 -3.58 7.13 14.26
N SER A 67 -2.56 7.91 14.65
CA SER A 67 -2.58 9.36 14.44
C SER A 67 -2.38 9.75 12.98
N LEU A 68 -1.86 8.84 12.15
CA LEU A 68 -1.59 9.05 10.73
C LEU A 68 -2.63 8.42 9.81
N GLU A 69 -3.57 7.63 10.35
CA GLU A 69 -4.52 6.83 9.56
C GLU A 69 -5.44 7.69 8.68
N GLU A 70 -6.07 8.72 9.27
CA GLU A 70 -6.98 9.61 8.53
C GLU A 70 -6.22 10.39 7.45
N ASP A 71 -5.06 10.96 7.80
CA ASP A 71 -4.24 11.72 6.85
C ASP A 71 -3.73 10.83 5.71
N TYR A 72 -3.28 9.60 6.02
CA TYR A 72 -2.88 8.62 5.02
C TYR A 72 -4.03 8.26 4.09
N THR A 73 -5.19 7.87 4.64
CA THR A 73 -6.33 7.43 3.81
C THR A 73 -6.88 8.58 2.96
N GLN A 74 -6.85 9.82 3.46
CA GLN A 74 -7.22 11.02 2.71
C GLN A 74 -6.21 11.32 1.60
N LEU A 75 -4.90 11.26 1.89
CA LEU A 75 -3.84 11.46 0.91
C LEU A 75 -3.97 10.48 -0.26
N VAL A 76 -4.16 9.19 0.05
CA VAL A 76 -4.30 8.14 -0.95
C VAL A 76 -5.58 8.32 -1.77
N ALA A 77 -6.71 8.63 -1.13
CA ALA A 77 -7.97 8.88 -1.82
C ALA A 77 -7.98 10.15 -2.68
N GLY A 78 -7.13 11.14 -2.34
CA GLY A 78 -6.96 12.38 -3.08
C GLY A 78 -6.30 12.20 -4.45
N ASN A 79 -5.60 11.08 -4.69
CA ASN A 79 -4.90 10.83 -5.94
C ASN A 79 -5.64 9.79 -6.81
N PRO A 80 -6.29 10.22 -7.93
CA PRO A 80 -7.07 9.33 -8.77
C PRO A 80 -6.23 8.33 -9.60
N SER A 81 -4.90 8.48 -9.61
CA SER A 81 -4.01 7.51 -10.26
C SER A 81 -3.74 6.29 -9.40
N VAL A 82 -4.08 6.32 -8.09
CA VAL A 82 -3.94 5.15 -7.20
C VAL A 82 -4.96 4.08 -7.57
N LEU A 83 -4.47 2.91 -7.97
CA LEU A 83 -5.30 1.74 -8.26
C LEU A 83 -5.62 0.91 -7.02
N ALA A 84 -4.62 0.75 -6.16
CA ALA A 84 -4.72 -0.04 -4.93
C ALA A 84 -3.53 0.22 -4.00
N SER A 85 -3.77 -0.04 -2.71
CA SER A 85 -2.74 -0.11 -1.68
C SER A 85 -2.59 -1.54 -1.18
N LEU A 86 -1.36 -2.08 -1.22
CA LEU A 86 -1.06 -3.50 -1.05
C LEU A 86 -0.25 -3.72 0.23
N HIS A 87 -0.72 -4.63 1.07
CA HIS A 87 -0.21 -4.83 2.42
C HIS A 87 -0.09 -6.32 2.79
N GLY A 88 0.60 -6.59 3.90
CA GLY A 88 0.69 -7.91 4.54
C GLY A 88 0.32 -7.83 6.02
N HIS A 89 1.19 -8.33 6.89
CA HIS A 89 1.10 -8.26 8.35
C HIS A 89 -0.02 -9.10 9.01
N GLU A 90 -1.28 -8.98 8.60
CA GLU A 90 -2.43 -9.62 9.27
C GLU A 90 -2.53 -11.14 9.04
N HIS A 91 -1.65 -11.71 8.22
CA HIS A 91 -1.61 -13.14 7.84
C HIS A 91 -2.93 -13.68 7.27
N SER A 92 -3.84 -12.80 6.86
CA SER A 92 -5.17 -13.12 6.35
C SER A 92 -5.46 -12.31 5.09
N PHE A 93 -6.22 -12.89 4.16
CA PHE A 93 -6.57 -12.19 2.93
C PHE A 93 -7.75 -11.25 3.20
N ASN A 94 -7.57 -9.95 2.99
CA ASN A 94 -8.63 -8.95 3.12
C ASN A 94 -8.63 -8.00 1.93
N ASN A 95 -9.80 -7.44 1.62
CA ASN A 95 -10.01 -6.39 0.63
C ASN A 95 -10.93 -5.34 1.26
N ILE A 96 -10.34 -4.26 1.73
CA ILE A 96 -11.03 -3.17 2.41
C ILE A 96 -11.22 -2.02 1.42
N VAL A 97 -12.41 -1.43 1.38
CA VAL A 97 -12.67 -0.23 0.58
C VAL A 97 -12.86 0.93 1.54
N GLU A 98 -11.97 1.91 1.49
CA GLU A 98 -12.01 3.11 2.32
C GLU A 98 -11.82 4.34 1.43
N LYS A 99 -12.71 5.34 1.57
CA LYS A 99 -12.76 6.56 0.73
C LYS A 99 -12.64 6.31 -0.79
N GLY A 100 -13.17 5.17 -1.26
CA GLY A 100 -13.15 4.78 -2.68
C GLY A 100 -11.88 4.08 -3.17
N VAL A 101 -10.88 3.89 -2.30
CA VAL A 101 -9.63 3.16 -2.61
C VAL A 101 -9.68 1.75 -2.04
N ARG A 102 -9.11 0.79 -2.77
CA ARG A 102 -8.97 -0.60 -2.31
C ARG A 102 -7.64 -0.83 -1.59
N TYR A 103 -7.72 -1.35 -0.38
CA TYR A 103 -6.61 -1.77 0.46
C TYR A 103 -6.62 -3.30 0.54
N PHE A 104 -5.65 -3.93 -0.10
CA PHE A 104 -5.51 -5.39 -0.12
C PHE A 104 -4.50 -5.84 0.92
N ILE A 105 -4.85 -6.86 1.67
CA ILE A 105 -3.97 -7.52 2.61
C ILE A 105 -3.76 -8.95 2.13
N THR A 106 -2.52 -9.34 1.84
CA THR A 106 -2.19 -10.69 1.39
C THR A 106 -2.12 -11.68 2.57
N ALA A 107 -2.36 -12.95 2.26
CA ALA A 107 -2.10 -14.04 3.20
C ALA A 107 -0.59 -14.23 3.42
N SER A 108 -0.23 -15.00 4.45
CA SER A 108 1.16 -15.36 4.72
C SER A 108 1.58 -16.63 3.96
N VAL A 109 2.89 -16.75 3.71
CA VAL A 109 3.49 -17.98 3.17
C VAL A 109 3.27 -19.17 4.11
N THR A 110 3.23 -18.94 5.44
CA THR A 110 2.92 -19.98 6.43
C THR A 110 1.51 -20.53 6.26
N ASN A 111 0.57 -19.70 5.80
CA ASN A 111 -0.80 -20.10 5.48
C ASN A 111 -0.94 -20.63 4.04
N ARG A 112 0.19 -20.87 3.37
CA ARG A 112 0.31 -21.38 2.00
C ARG A 112 -0.60 -20.63 1.02
N GLY A 113 -0.61 -19.31 1.13
CA GLY A 113 -1.44 -18.46 0.28
C GLY A 113 -0.75 -17.18 -0.16
N TYR A 114 -1.15 -16.68 -1.32
CA TYR A 114 -0.70 -15.40 -1.88
C TYR A 114 -1.82 -14.74 -2.68
N ALA A 115 -1.75 -13.42 -2.85
CA ALA A 115 -2.63 -12.69 -3.75
C ALA A 115 -2.02 -12.61 -5.16
N LEU A 116 -2.81 -12.94 -6.18
CA LEU A 116 -2.48 -12.75 -7.59
C LEU A 116 -3.26 -11.55 -8.12
N PHE A 117 -2.52 -10.51 -8.50
CA PHE A 117 -3.06 -9.30 -9.09
C PHE A 117 -2.92 -9.38 -10.62
N ARG A 118 -4.03 -9.23 -11.32
CA ARG A 118 -4.05 -9.13 -12.79
C ARG A 118 -4.53 -7.74 -13.17
N VAL A 119 -3.64 -6.99 -13.78
CA VAL A 119 -3.90 -5.62 -14.21
C VAL A 119 -4.16 -5.60 -15.71
N SER A 120 -5.27 -4.99 -16.09
CA SER A 120 -5.67 -4.75 -17.48
C SER A 120 -6.06 -3.28 -17.63
N ALA A 121 -6.17 -2.80 -18.88
CA ALA A 121 -6.45 -1.38 -19.16
C ALA A 121 -7.65 -0.80 -18.38
N ASN A 122 -8.67 -1.63 -18.07
CA ASN A 122 -9.90 -1.18 -17.43
C ASN A 122 -10.19 -1.84 -16.07
N ALA A 123 -9.37 -2.77 -15.62
CA ALA A 123 -9.69 -3.55 -14.42
C ALA A 123 -8.45 -4.08 -13.71
N LEU A 124 -8.52 -4.08 -12.39
CA LEU A 124 -7.63 -4.82 -11.49
C LEU A 124 -8.43 -5.96 -10.85
N ASP A 125 -8.15 -7.17 -11.32
CA ASP A 125 -8.65 -8.43 -10.76
C ASP A 125 -7.67 -8.95 -9.69
N VAL A 126 -8.20 -9.39 -8.56
CA VAL A 126 -7.41 -9.85 -7.41
C VAL A 126 -7.95 -11.16 -6.91
N GLN A 127 -7.09 -12.17 -6.88
CA GLN A 127 -7.44 -13.53 -6.48
C GLN A 127 -6.53 -14.02 -5.37
N GLN A 128 -7.10 -14.55 -4.28
CA GLN A 128 -6.33 -15.35 -3.32
C GLN A 128 -6.07 -16.74 -3.92
N ILE A 129 -4.82 -17.14 -4.02
CA ILE A 129 -4.39 -18.50 -4.34
C ILE A 129 -3.96 -19.19 -3.05
N ARG A 130 -4.39 -20.46 -2.86
CA ARG A 130 -3.96 -21.34 -1.76
C ARG A 130 -3.41 -22.63 -2.35
N TYR A 131 -2.39 -23.20 -1.72
CA TYR A 131 -1.74 -24.43 -2.20
C TYR A 131 -1.25 -25.32 -1.08
#